data_AF-A0A7S0MXS3-F1
#
_entry.id   AF-A0A7S0MXS3-F1
#
_cell.length_a   1.000
_cell.length_b   1.000
_cell.length_c   1.000
_cell.angle_alpha   90.00
_cell.angle_beta   90.00
_cell.angle_gamma   90.00
#
_symmetry.space_group_name_H-M   'P 1'
#
loop_
_entity.id
_entity.type
_entity.pdbx_description
1 polymer ?
#
loop_
_entity_poly.entity_id
_entity_poly.type
_entity_poly.pdbx_seq_one_letter_code
_entity_poly.pdbx_strand_id
1 'polypeptide(L)'
;QGARVSRSATETEIKKAHKKLAIKYHPDKNPSKDAQDKFVEIVHAYEVLSDPEKRRNYDQTGFSDPKEAASRGYGGGHHNHFRFQKGQHFSWDSEGDFFNRGPYGGYHQQPPPDPIPSATATLTGRNFEQQVLKSNIAWIIEVYHDGSEECKRAASSWEQAAKSLEDMARFGRVNYQRERTLSAKLAPKNAVLAALGGALQAVSPYDLPVVVGIRADCSSISCVKRLRDPLRTDNVLRFASEKVLKLDGVPQHTKATLKPDFLDIAPSHKVKMIAFTPRHGEATPLLRYFATEFRRHIEFARVLYKPSEGMHWQRTLGVTSAPAVVLVREGVPDHVVHGTLSRNDLHALLKTHMLP
;
A
#
# COMPACT_ATOMS: atom_id res chain seq x y z
N GLN A 1 37.34 3.04 -39.65
CA GLN A 1 36.37 2.66 -40.71
C GLN A 1 35.35 1.69 -40.13
N GLY A 2 34.33 2.20 -39.43
CA GLY A 2 33.21 1.43 -38.87
C GLY A 2 31.97 1.67 -39.72
N ALA A 3 31.22 0.60 -40.00
CA ALA A 3 30.15 0.48 -41.00
C ALA A 3 29.35 1.77 -41.27
N ARG A 4 29.66 2.43 -42.39
CA ARG A 4 28.80 3.46 -42.99
C ARG A 4 27.56 2.76 -43.54
N VAL A 5 26.43 2.90 -42.88
CA VAL A 5 25.13 2.69 -43.54
C VAL A 5 24.90 3.84 -44.52
N SER A 6 24.29 3.54 -45.68
CA SER A 6 23.93 4.59 -46.63
C SER A 6 22.98 5.60 -45.98
N ARG A 7 23.02 6.87 -46.39
CA ARG A 7 21.99 7.86 -45.98
C ARG A 7 20.57 7.45 -46.40
N SER A 8 20.46 6.60 -47.42
CA SER A 8 19.21 5.98 -47.87
C SER A 8 18.89 4.65 -47.19
N ALA A 9 19.68 4.21 -46.19
CA ALA A 9 19.47 2.92 -45.54
C ALA A 9 18.10 2.85 -44.88
N THR A 10 17.44 1.72 -45.09
CA THR A 10 16.16 1.39 -44.48
C THR A 10 16.34 1.10 -42.98
N GLU A 11 15.26 1.23 -42.21
CA GLU A 11 15.28 0.98 -40.77
C GLU A 11 15.77 -0.44 -40.44
N THR A 12 15.40 -1.42 -41.26
CA THR A 12 15.83 -2.82 -41.13
C THR A 12 17.34 -2.99 -41.35
N GLU A 13 17.92 -2.26 -42.30
CA GLU A 13 19.37 -2.25 -42.55
C GLU A 13 20.14 -1.55 -41.42
N ILE A 14 19.60 -0.44 -40.90
CA ILE A 14 20.17 0.28 -39.75
C ILE A 14 20.15 -0.62 -38.50
N LYS A 15 19.04 -1.32 -38.25
CA LYS A 15 18.89 -2.28 -37.15
C LYS A 15 19.86 -3.46 -37.29
N LYS A 16 20.05 -3.98 -38.50
CA LYS A 16 20.99 -5.07 -38.78
C LYS A 16 22.45 -4.63 -38.59
N ALA A 17 22.80 -3.44 -39.05
CA ALA A 17 24.14 -2.87 -38.88
C ALA A 17 24.43 -2.61 -37.39
N HIS A 18 23.48 -2.03 -36.65
CA HIS A 18 23.58 -1.82 -35.21
C HIS A 18 23.80 -3.14 -34.47
N LYS A 19 22.97 -4.17 -34.73
CA LYS A 19 23.11 -5.48 -34.09
C LYS A 19 24.50 -6.08 -34.28
N LYS A 20 25.05 -5.99 -35.50
CA LYS A 20 26.40 -6.50 -35.82
C LYS A 20 27.49 -5.76 -35.06
N LEU A 21 27.34 -4.45 -34.87
CA LEU A 21 28.32 -3.62 -34.17
C LEU A 21 28.22 -3.74 -32.65
N ALA A 22 27.01 -3.80 -32.10
CA ALA A 22 26.77 -3.99 -30.66
C ALA A 22 27.37 -5.32 -30.17
N ILE A 23 27.26 -6.40 -30.95
CA ILE A 23 27.89 -7.69 -30.63
C ILE A 23 29.42 -7.60 -30.70
N LYS A 24 29.96 -6.84 -31.66
CA LYS A 24 31.41 -6.71 -31.89
C LYS A 24 32.11 -5.86 -30.82
N TYR A 25 31.42 -4.87 -30.28
CA TYR A 25 31.95 -3.93 -29.29
C TYR A 25 31.36 -4.12 -27.89
N HIS A 26 30.67 -5.25 -27.65
CA HIS A 26 30.13 -5.57 -26.33
C HIS A 26 31.27 -5.66 -25.30
N PRO A 27 31.16 -5.00 -24.14
CA PRO A 27 32.25 -4.95 -23.15
C PRO A 27 32.67 -6.34 -22.64
N ASP A 28 31.72 -7.28 -22.51
CA ASP A 28 32.05 -8.65 -22.09
C ASP A 28 32.75 -9.49 -23.17
N LYS A 29 32.53 -9.17 -24.45
CA LYS A 29 33.13 -9.92 -25.58
C LYS A 29 34.39 -9.22 -26.12
N ASN A 30 34.66 -7.99 -25.70
CA ASN A 30 35.77 -7.17 -26.18
C ASN A 30 36.44 -6.40 -25.02
N PRO A 31 37.57 -6.91 -24.49
CA PRO A 31 38.28 -6.29 -23.36
C PRO A 31 39.14 -5.07 -23.74
N SER A 32 39.00 -4.54 -24.96
CA SER A 32 39.73 -3.34 -25.40
C SER A 32 39.23 -2.10 -24.66
N LYS A 33 40.17 -1.22 -24.24
CA LYS A 33 39.83 0.05 -23.57
C LYS A 33 38.92 0.96 -24.42
N ASP A 34 38.99 0.85 -25.75
CA ASP A 34 38.18 1.64 -26.67
C ASP A 34 36.81 0.99 -26.98
N ALA A 35 36.55 -0.23 -26.51
CA ALA A 35 35.31 -0.94 -26.84
C ALA A 35 34.10 -0.25 -26.22
N GLN A 36 34.25 0.24 -24.99
CA GLN A 36 33.20 0.95 -24.28
C GLN A 36 32.84 2.27 -24.97
N ASP A 37 33.84 3.08 -25.35
CA ASP A 37 33.60 4.36 -26.03
C ASP A 37 32.94 4.16 -27.41
N LYS A 38 33.43 3.18 -28.19
CA LYS A 38 32.82 2.83 -29.49
C LYS A 38 31.41 2.28 -29.33
N PHE A 39 31.14 1.50 -28.28
CA PHE A 39 29.82 0.98 -27.99
C PHE A 39 28.82 2.10 -27.67
N VAL A 40 29.24 3.09 -26.87
CA VAL A 40 28.44 4.29 -26.58
C VAL A 40 28.14 5.06 -27.86
N GLU A 41 29.13 5.27 -28.74
CA GLU A 41 28.92 5.92 -30.03
C GLU A 41 27.92 5.16 -30.93
N ILE A 42 27.99 3.83 -30.94
CA ILE A 42 27.10 2.97 -31.73
C ILE A 42 25.65 3.06 -31.24
N VAL A 43 25.44 3.05 -29.93
CA VAL A 43 24.11 3.19 -29.31
C VAL A 43 23.51 4.56 -29.63
N HIS A 44 24.31 5.62 -29.47
CA HIS A 44 23.86 6.99 -29.79
C HIS A 44 23.52 7.15 -31.27
N ALA A 45 24.36 6.65 -32.18
CA ALA A 45 24.10 6.71 -33.60
C ALA A 45 22.80 5.97 -33.97
N TYR A 46 22.49 4.84 -33.33
CA TYR A 46 21.23 4.15 -33.56
C TYR A 46 20.03 4.90 -33.00
N GLU A 47 20.11 5.51 -31.82
CA GLU A 47 19.02 6.30 -31.24
C GLU A 47 18.56 7.42 -32.19
N VAL A 48 19.52 8.11 -32.82
CA VAL A 48 19.24 9.17 -33.77
C VAL A 48 18.72 8.63 -35.11
N LEU A 49 19.29 7.51 -35.61
CA LEU A 49 18.96 6.98 -36.94
C LEU A 49 17.71 6.07 -36.99
N SER A 50 17.26 5.56 -35.84
CA SER A 50 16.08 4.68 -35.72
C SER A 50 14.77 5.45 -35.59
N ASP A 51 14.80 6.67 -35.08
CA ASP A 51 13.63 7.54 -34.99
C ASP A 51 13.52 8.40 -36.28
N PRO A 52 12.41 8.31 -37.04
CA PRO A 52 12.25 9.06 -38.28
C PRO A 52 12.32 10.59 -38.11
N GLU A 53 11.83 11.13 -36.99
CA GLU A 53 11.88 12.57 -36.70
C GLU A 53 13.29 13.00 -36.31
N LYS A 54 13.97 12.25 -35.42
CA LYS A 54 15.37 12.57 -35.03
C LYS A 54 16.32 12.43 -36.21
N ARG A 55 16.14 11.41 -37.07
CA ARG A 55 16.93 11.23 -38.28
C ARG A 55 16.72 12.37 -39.25
N ARG A 56 15.48 12.77 -39.48
CA ARG A 56 15.15 13.92 -40.34
C ARG A 56 15.77 15.21 -39.79
N ASN A 57 15.70 15.45 -38.48
CA ASN A 57 16.32 16.60 -37.84
C ASN A 57 17.84 16.58 -37.96
N TYR A 58 18.46 15.41 -37.75
CA TYR A 58 19.90 15.21 -37.90
C TYR A 58 20.36 15.42 -39.35
N ASP A 59 19.61 14.91 -40.33
CA ASP A 59 19.89 15.11 -41.76
C ASP A 59 19.76 16.57 -42.19
N GLN A 60 18.89 17.36 -41.53
CA GLN A 60 18.65 18.77 -41.83
C GLN A 60 19.59 19.73 -41.09
N THR A 61 19.93 19.44 -39.84
CA THR A 61 20.60 20.40 -38.93
C THR A 61 21.95 19.90 -38.40
N GLY A 62 22.25 18.61 -38.57
CA GLY A 62 23.38 17.95 -37.93
C GLY A 62 23.16 17.63 -36.44
N PHE A 63 21.97 17.88 -35.90
CA PHE A 63 21.59 17.67 -34.50
C PHE A 63 20.39 16.76 -34.34
N SER A 64 20.37 15.97 -33.27
CA SER A 64 19.27 15.05 -32.96
C SER A 64 18.08 15.73 -32.28
N ASP A 65 18.27 16.88 -31.62
CA ASP A 65 17.21 17.66 -30.95
C ASP A 65 17.15 19.12 -31.48
N PRO A 66 15.97 19.61 -31.89
CA PRO A 66 15.75 21.02 -32.25
C PRO A 66 16.18 22.04 -31.18
N LYS A 67 16.16 21.67 -29.90
CA LYS A 67 16.60 22.53 -28.79
C LYS A 67 18.13 22.66 -28.70
N GLU A 68 18.87 21.64 -29.13
CA GLU A 68 20.33 21.72 -29.26
C GLU A 68 20.72 22.64 -30.43
N ALA A 69 19.96 22.61 -31.53
CA ALA A 69 20.16 23.51 -32.66
C ALA A 69 19.94 25.00 -32.30
N ALA A 70 18.97 25.29 -31.43
CA ALA A 70 18.66 26.64 -30.94
C ALA A 70 19.73 27.23 -29.99
N SER A 71 20.62 26.40 -29.44
CA SER A 71 21.61 26.80 -28.43
C SER A 71 22.93 27.34 -29.03
N ARG A 72 23.05 27.41 -30.36
CA ARG A 72 24.27 27.86 -31.07
C ARG A 72 24.45 29.37 -31.22
N GLY A 73 23.57 30.19 -30.62
CA GLY A 73 23.64 31.65 -30.70
C GLY A 73 24.76 32.31 -29.88
N TYR A 74 25.43 31.60 -28.97
CA TYR A 74 26.50 32.17 -28.14
C TYR A 74 27.72 31.23 -28.05
N GLY A 75 28.79 31.65 -28.72
CA GLY A 75 30.22 31.38 -28.45
C GLY A 75 30.69 30.03 -27.89
N GLY A 76 31.59 29.38 -28.64
CA GLY A 76 32.69 28.57 -28.07
C GLY A 76 32.50 27.06 -28.14
N GLY A 77 33.31 26.41 -28.98
CA GLY A 77 33.29 24.97 -29.21
C GLY A 77 33.36 24.14 -27.93
N HIS A 78 32.34 23.32 -27.71
CA HIS A 78 32.32 22.30 -26.67
C HIS A 78 32.20 20.93 -27.34
N HIS A 79 33.18 20.08 -27.06
CA HIS A 79 33.11 18.65 -27.33
C HIS A 79 31.94 18.08 -26.51
N ASN A 80 31.03 17.37 -27.18
CA ASN A 80 29.82 16.79 -26.60
C ASN A 80 30.18 15.74 -25.53
N HIS A 81 30.33 16.15 -24.28
CA HIS A 81 30.34 15.25 -23.14
C HIS A 81 28.90 15.05 -22.66
N PHE A 82 28.22 14.01 -23.16
CA PHE A 82 27.11 13.41 -22.43
C PHE A 82 27.65 12.90 -21.10
N ARG A 83 27.27 13.56 -20.00
CA ARG A 83 27.63 13.14 -18.64
C ARG A 83 26.75 11.96 -18.25
N PHE A 84 27.22 10.74 -18.52
CA PHE A 84 26.71 9.54 -17.86
C PHE A 84 26.83 9.74 -16.34
N GLN A 85 25.70 9.73 -15.62
CA GLN A 85 25.71 9.80 -14.17
C GLN A 85 26.25 8.46 -13.64
N LYS A 86 27.52 8.45 -13.18
CA LYS A 86 28.13 7.32 -12.47
C LYS A 86 27.19 6.89 -11.34
N GLY A 87 26.58 5.71 -11.46
CA GLY A 87 25.70 5.13 -10.44
C GLY A 87 24.54 4.28 -10.96
N GLN A 88 24.21 4.33 -12.26
CA GLN A 88 23.29 3.35 -12.83
C GLN A 88 24.03 2.05 -13.14
N HIS A 89 23.90 1.07 -12.24
CA HIS A 89 24.42 -0.29 -12.45
C HIS A 89 23.44 -1.04 -13.35
N PHE A 90 23.70 -1.04 -14.66
CA PHE A 90 22.99 -1.93 -15.58
C PHE A 90 23.60 -3.35 -15.44
N SER A 91 22.81 -4.30 -14.93
CA SER A 91 23.18 -5.73 -14.96
C SER A 91 22.80 -6.30 -16.33
N TRP A 92 23.79 -6.80 -17.07
CA TRP A 92 23.64 -7.29 -18.44
C TRP A 92 23.94 -8.79 -18.48
N ASP A 93 23.02 -9.60 -17.99
CA ASP A 93 23.34 -11.02 -17.72
C ASP A 93 23.05 -11.93 -18.94
N SER A 94 22.47 -11.40 -20.04
CA SER A 94 22.23 -12.17 -21.26
C SER A 94 21.96 -11.32 -22.53
N GLU A 95 22.21 -11.91 -23.72
CA GLU A 95 21.81 -11.35 -25.03
C GLU A 95 20.30 -11.06 -25.11
N GLY A 96 19.47 -11.77 -24.33
CA GLY A 96 18.03 -11.54 -24.23
C GLY A 96 17.69 -10.21 -23.56
N ASP A 97 18.37 -9.84 -22.48
CA ASP A 97 18.09 -8.61 -21.73
C ASP A 97 18.50 -7.35 -22.51
N PHE A 98 19.54 -7.42 -23.34
CA PHE A 98 19.95 -6.32 -24.20
C PHE A 98 18.89 -5.92 -25.23
N PHE A 99 18.24 -6.91 -25.86
CA PHE A 99 17.20 -6.67 -26.87
C PHE A 99 15.79 -6.52 -26.27
N ASN A 100 15.55 -7.02 -25.05
CA ASN A 100 14.21 -7.07 -24.45
C ASN A 100 14.01 -6.04 -23.32
N ARG A 101 15.09 -5.58 -22.67
CA ARG A 101 15.05 -4.63 -21.54
C ARG A 101 15.85 -3.34 -21.80
N GLY A 102 16.67 -3.33 -22.84
CA GLY A 102 17.29 -2.11 -23.38
C GLY A 102 16.35 -1.31 -24.28
N PRO A 103 16.79 -0.16 -24.81
CA PRO A 103 16.01 0.70 -25.70
C PRO A 103 15.56 0.03 -27.03
N TYR A 104 15.95 -1.23 -27.25
CA TYR A 104 15.58 -2.10 -28.36
C TYR A 104 14.34 -2.95 -28.12
N GLY A 105 13.83 -3.00 -26.89
CA GLY A 105 12.55 -3.61 -26.60
C GLY A 105 11.48 -2.75 -27.26
N GLY A 106 11.01 -3.15 -28.44
CA GLY A 106 9.79 -2.60 -29.00
C GLY A 106 8.74 -2.59 -27.89
N TYR A 107 7.93 -1.55 -27.83
CA TYR A 107 6.74 -1.51 -26.99
C TYR A 107 5.77 -2.62 -27.45
N HIS A 108 6.13 -3.89 -27.26
CA HIS A 108 5.18 -4.92 -26.96
C HIS A 108 4.56 -4.42 -25.67
N GLN A 109 3.43 -3.73 -25.83
CA GLN A 109 2.48 -3.51 -24.77
C GLN A 109 2.26 -4.90 -24.21
N GLN A 110 2.94 -5.22 -23.11
CA GLN A 110 2.55 -6.37 -22.32
C GLN A 110 1.05 -6.20 -22.12
N PRO A 111 0.24 -7.23 -22.42
CA PRO A 111 -1.18 -7.12 -22.21
C PRO A 111 -1.39 -6.58 -20.78
N PRO A 112 -2.32 -5.63 -20.60
CA PRO A 112 -2.51 -5.03 -19.29
C PRO A 112 -2.66 -6.14 -18.25
N PRO A 113 -2.00 -6.01 -17.09
CA PRO A 113 -2.03 -7.05 -16.09
C PRO A 113 -3.48 -7.36 -15.68
N ASP A 114 -3.73 -8.63 -15.39
CA ASP A 114 -5.06 -9.07 -14.96
C ASP A 114 -5.52 -8.26 -13.72
N PRO A 115 -6.77 -7.76 -13.71
CA PRO A 115 -7.28 -6.99 -12.58
C PRO A 115 -7.27 -7.80 -11.29
N ILE A 116 -6.89 -7.16 -10.19
CA ILE A 116 -6.98 -7.78 -8.86
C ILE A 116 -8.45 -7.70 -8.39
N PRO A 117 -9.17 -8.83 -8.23
CA PRO A 117 -10.56 -8.81 -7.81
C PRO A 117 -10.70 -8.27 -6.38
N SER A 118 -11.79 -7.53 -6.13
CA SER A 118 -12.11 -7.01 -4.81
C SER A 118 -13.62 -6.76 -4.68
N ALA A 119 -14.18 -7.03 -3.50
CA ALA A 119 -15.56 -6.68 -3.17
C ALA A 119 -15.71 -5.21 -2.71
N THR A 120 -14.58 -4.55 -2.43
CA THR A 120 -14.57 -3.18 -1.91
C THR A 120 -14.79 -2.13 -3.01
N ALA A 121 -15.20 -0.92 -2.62
CA ALA A 121 -15.62 0.10 -3.58
C ALA A 121 -14.45 0.57 -4.48
N THR A 122 -14.68 0.67 -5.79
CA THR A 122 -13.72 1.31 -6.69
C THR A 122 -13.85 2.83 -6.64
N LEU A 123 -12.79 3.50 -6.19
CA LEU A 123 -12.74 4.95 -6.02
C LEU A 123 -12.01 5.61 -7.19
N THR A 124 -12.60 6.68 -7.70
CA THR A 124 -12.13 7.47 -8.85
C THR A 124 -12.19 8.95 -8.49
N GLY A 125 -11.47 9.80 -9.23
CA GLY A 125 -11.56 11.25 -9.04
C GLY A 125 -12.99 11.80 -9.14
N ARG A 126 -13.91 11.10 -9.80
CA ARG A 126 -15.31 11.51 -10.00
C ARG A 126 -16.21 11.19 -8.80
N ASN A 127 -16.00 10.06 -8.13
CA ASN A 127 -16.87 9.60 -7.03
C ASN A 127 -16.28 9.86 -5.64
N PHE A 128 -14.97 10.10 -5.55
CA PHE A 128 -14.26 10.18 -4.28
C PHE A 128 -14.84 11.23 -3.34
N GLU A 129 -15.11 12.44 -3.83
CA GLU A 129 -15.63 13.51 -2.99
C GLU A 129 -17.01 13.16 -2.40
N GLN A 130 -17.94 12.68 -3.23
CA GLN A 130 -19.29 12.36 -2.78
C GLN A 130 -19.31 11.11 -1.88
N GLN A 131 -18.54 10.07 -2.20
CA GLN A 131 -18.57 8.81 -1.46
C GLN A 131 -17.74 8.85 -0.16
N VAL A 132 -16.60 9.55 -0.18
CA VAL A 132 -15.62 9.52 0.90
C VAL A 132 -15.67 10.80 1.74
N LEU A 133 -15.48 11.97 1.13
CA LEU A 133 -15.35 13.23 1.89
C LEU A 133 -16.67 13.75 2.46
N LYS A 134 -17.80 13.40 1.82
CA LYS A 134 -19.14 13.70 2.35
C LYS A 134 -19.77 12.53 3.11
N SER A 135 -18.99 11.49 3.37
CA SER A 135 -19.42 10.32 4.14
C SER A 135 -19.58 10.66 5.62
N ASN A 136 -20.63 10.16 6.25
CA ASN A 136 -20.78 10.16 7.71
C ASN A 136 -20.12 8.94 8.38
N ILE A 137 -19.51 8.05 7.60
CA ILE A 137 -18.78 6.88 8.07
C ILE A 137 -17.32 6.95 7.63
N ALA A 138 -16.41 6.44 8.46
CA ALA A 138 -14.99 6.42 8.17
C ALA A 138 -14.66 5.54 6.95
N TRP A 139 -13.57 5.85 6.26
CA TRP A 139 -13.09 5.14 5.08
C TRP A 139 -11.66 4.66 5.25
N ILE A 140 -11.42 3.40 4.90
CA ILE A 140 -10.09 2.82 4.73
C ILE A 140 -9.88 2.58 3.23
N ILE A 141 -8.78 3.09 2.69
CA ILE A 141 -8.55 3.14 1.24
C ILE A 141 -7.20 2.55 0.90
N GLU A 142 -7.18 1.61 -0.04
CA GLU A 142 -5.95 1.06 -0.62
C GLU A 142 -5.63 1.76 -1.95
N VAL A 143 -4.41 2.28 -2.09
CA VAL A 143 -3.84 2.65 -3.37
C VAL A 143 -3.04 1.46 -3.87
N TYR A 144 -3.40 0.93 -5.04
CA TYR A 144 -2.88 -0.34 -5.54
C TYR A 144 -2.56 -0.28 -7.05
N HIS A 145 -1.88 -1.31 -7.56
CA HIS A 145 -1.62 -1.50 -8.98
C HIS A 145 -1.82 -2.98 -9.36
N ASP A 146 -2.49 -3.23 -10.49
CA ASP A 146 -2.83 -4.58 -10.95
C ASP A 146 -1.58 -5.45 -11.24
N GLY A 147 -0.47 -4.81 -11.63
CA GLY A 147 0.80 -5.47 -11.92
C GLY A 147 1.74 -5.64 -10.71
N SER A 148 1.36 -5.17 -9.52
CA SER A 148 2.18 -5.32 -8.31
C SER A 148 1.94 -6.67 -7.64
N GLU A 149 3.01 -7.46 -7.50
CA GLU A 149 2.97 -8.76 -6.81
C GLU A 149 2.65 -8.59 -5.32
N GLU A 150 3.11 -7.49 -4.71
CA GLU A 150 2.79 -7.13 -3.33
C GLU A 150 1.30 -6.86 -3.17
N CYS A 151 0.68 -6.14 -4.11
CA CYS A 151 -0.77 -5.90 -4.13
C CYS A 151 -1.55 -7.22 -4.27
N LYS A 152 -1.09 -8.13 -5.14
CA LYS A 152 -1.70 -9.46 -5.32
C LYS A 152 -1.63 -10.30 -4.05
N ARG A 153 -0.46 -10.36 -3.40
CA ARG A 153 -0.27 -11.08 -2.13
C ARG A 153 -1.11 -10.49 -0.99
N ALA A 154 -1.28 -9.17 -0.98
CA ALA A 154 -2.03 -8.46 0.05
C ALA A 154 -3.56 -8.55 -0.12
N ALA A 155 -4.07 -8.89 -1.31
CA ALA A 155 -5.50 -8.85 -1.63
C ALA A 155 -6.38 -9.64 -0.64
N SER A 156 -5.99 -10.86 -0.26
CA SER A 156 -6.75 -11.66 0.72
C SER A 156 -6.77 -11.01 2.11
N SER A 157 -5.66 -10.39 2.53
CA SER A 157 -5.60 -9.66 3.80
C SER A 157 -6.48 -8.42 3.79
N TRP A 158 -6.54 -7.73 2.66
CA TRP A 158 -7.42 -6.57 2.47
C TRP A 158 -8.89 -6.94 2.61
N GLU A 159 -9.34 -8.00 1.92
CA GLU A 159 -10.75 -8.45 2.00
C GLU A 159 -11.13 -8.93 3.40
N GLN A 160 -10.24 -9.64 4.10
CA GLN A 160 -10.46 -10.05 5.49
C GLN A 160 -10.61 -8.85 6.43
N ALA A 161 -9.78 -7.81 6.24
CA ALA A 161 -9.86 -6.59 7.02
C ALA A 161 -11.17 -5.82 6.74
N ALA A 162 -11.56 -5.74 5.46
CA ALA A 162 -12.82 -5.10 5.05
C ALA A 162 -14.04 -5.78 5.70
N LYS A 163 -14.11 -7.12 5.63
CA LYS A 163 -15.19 -7.90 6.25
C LYS A 163 -15.25 -7.73 7.77
N SER A 164 -14.11 -7.66 8.43
CA SER A 164 -14.03 -7.52 9.89
C SER A 164 -14.47 -6.14 10.40
N LEU A 165 -14.55 -5.13 9.52
CA LEU A 165 -14.87 -3.75 9.83
C LEU A 165 -16.12 -3.24 9.09
N GLU A 166 -16.87 -4.11 8.41
CA GLU A 166 -17.96 -3.77 7.50
C GLU A 166 -18.99 -2.81 8.13
N ASP A 167 -19.33 -3.01 9.41
CA ASP A 167 -20.31 -2.17 10.13
C ASP A 167 -19.71 -0.93 10.83
N MET A 168 -18.39 -0.70 10.70
CA MET A 168 -17.66 0.38 11.40
C MET A 168 -16.97 1.35 10.43
N ALA A 169 -16.49 0.85 9.30
CA ALA A 169 -15.80 1.63 8.28
C ALA A 169 -16.04 1.07 6.89
N ARG A 170 -16.10 1.94 5.90
CA ARG A 170 -16.16 1.56 4.49
C ARG A 170 -14.76 1.32 3.93
N PHE A 171 -14.66 0.40 2.99
CA PHE A 171 -13.41 0.07 2.31
C PHE A 171 -13.51 0.43 0.83
N GLY A 172 -12.42 0.97 0.27
CA GLY A 172 -12.33 1.24 -1.16
C GLY A 172 -10.91 1.18 -1.70
N ARG A 173 -10.77 1.11 -3.02
CA ARG A 173 -9.48 1.01 -3.69
C ARG A 173 -9.35 2.04 -4.80
N VAL A 174 -8.15 2.60 -4.94
CA VAL A 174 -7.79 3.55 -6.00
C VAL A 174 -6.65 2.94 -6.81
N ASN A 175 -6.88 2.72 -8.10
CA ASN A 175 -5.86 2.20 -8.99
C ASN A 175 -4.85 3.29 -9.35
N TYR A 176 -3.59 3.10 -8.94
CA TYR A 176 -2.50 4.04 -9.12
C TYR A 176 -2.32 4.53 -10.55
N GLN A 177 -2.41 3.61 -11.52
CA GLN A 177 -2.13 3.93 -12.93
C GLN A 177 -3.30 4.68 -13.56
N ARG A 178 -4.54 4.33 -13.21
CA ARG A 178 -5.76 4.93 -13.76
C ARG A 178 -6.08 6.28 -13.13
N GLU A 179 -5.79 6.45 -11.84
CA GLU A 179 -6.22 7.60 -11.02
C GLU A 179 -5.03 8.37 -10.43
N ARG A 180 -4.00 8.66 -11.25
CA ARG A 180 -2.72 9.26 -10.81
C ARG A 180 -2.87 10.48 -9.91
N THR A 181 -3.77 11.41 -10.25
CA THR A 181 -3.99 12.64 -9.47
C THR A 181 -4.60 12.35 -8.09
N LEU A 182 -5.56 11.43 -8.01
CA LEU A 182 -6.16 11.03 -6.74
C LEU A 182 -5.17 10.24 -5.89
N SER A 183 -4.42 9.32 -6.50
CA SER A 183 -3.36 8.56 -5.83
C SER A 183 -2.26 9.47 -5.28
N ALA A 184 -1.85 10.52 -6.01
CA ALA A 184 -0.88 11.49 -5.52
C ALA A 184 -1.37 12.32 -4.33
N LYS A 185 -2.68 12.60 -4.26
CA LYS A 185 -3.30 13.29 -3.12
C LYS A 185 -3.40 12.38 -1.89
N LEU A 186 -3.78 11.12 -2.07
CA LEU A 186 -3.96 10.16 -0.97
C LEU A 186 -2.64 9.60 -0.45
N ALA A 187 -1.72 9.28 -1.35
CA ALA A 187 -0.43 8.68 -1.05
C ALA A 187 0.69 9.50 -1.71
N PRO A 188 0.96 10.73 -1.24
CA PRO A 188 2.08 11.51 -1.75
C PRO A 188 3.41 10.83 -1.38
N LYS A 189 4.37 10.86 -2.31
CA LYS A 189 5.73 10.36 -2.06
C LYS A 189 6.40 11.07 -0.89
N ASN A 190 6.19 12.39 -0.78
CA ASN A 190 6.65 13.21 0.33
C ASN A 190 5.46 13.92 0.98
N ALA A 191 4.96 13.35 2.09
CA ALA A 191 3.82 13.89 2.82
C ALA A 191 4.09 15.28 3.42
N VAL A 192 5.35 15.57 3.80
CA VAL A 192 5.74 16.88 4.36
C VAL A 192 5.66 17.95 3.29
N LEU A 193 6.24 17.69 2.11
CA LEU A 193 6.18 18.61 0.98
C LEU A 193 4.74 18.84 0.50
N ALA A 194 3.93 17.79 0.46
CA ALA A 194 2.51 17.87 0.11
C ALA A 194 1.72 18.76 1.09
N ALA A 195 1.99 18.65 2.40
CA ALA A 195 1.35 19.48 3.42
C ALA A 195 1.73 20.96 3.30
N LEU A 196 2.91 21.27 2.74
CA LEU A 196 3.40 22.63 2.51
C LEU A 196 2.98 23.22 1.15
N GLY A 197 2.05 22.56 0.43
CA GLY A 197 1.56 23.03 -0.87
C GLY A 197 2.55 22.85 -2.02
N GLY A 198 3.60 22.05 -1.83
CA GLY A 198 4.55 21.70 -2.89
C GLY A 198 3.94 20.76 -3.94
N ALA A 199 4.62 20.62 -5.08
CA ALA A 199 4.16 19.79 -6.19
C ALA A 199 3.89 18.34 -5.74
N LEU A 200 2.65 17.88 -5.92
CA LEU A 200 2.23 16.53 -5.57
C LEU A 200 2.87 15.52 -6.52
N GLN A 201 3.73 14.67 -5.98
CA GLN A 201 4.26 13.50 -6.67
C GLN A 201 3.60 12.24 -6.13
N ALA A 202 3.09 11.41 -7.04
CA ALA A 202 2.52 10.12 -6.69
C ALA A 202 3.58 9.20 -6.06
N VAL A 203 3.15 8.31 -5.18
CA VAL A 203 3.98 7.26 -4.60
C VAL A 203 4.69 6.44 -5.70
N SER A 204 5.86 5.87 -5.38
CA SER A 204 6.55 4.95 -6.29
C SER A 204 5.70 3.70 -6.50
N PRO A 205 5.63 3.12 -7.70
CA PRO A 205 4.99 1.81 -7.91
C PRO A 205 5.57 0.71 -7.02
N TYR A 206 6.86 0.82 -6.65
CA TYR A 206 7.55 -0.12 -5.76
C TYR A 206 7.13 -0.04 -4.29
N ASP A 207 6.47 1.05 -3.89
CA ASP A 207 6.01 1.26 -2.51
C ASP A 207 4.51 0.93 -2.35
N LEU A 208 3.91 0.26 -3.36
CA LEU A 208 2.53 -0.21 -3.32
C LEU A 208 2.44 -1.61 -2.69
N PRO A 209 1.30 -1.97 -2.05
CA PRO A 209 0.12 -1.14 -1.82
C PRO A 209 0.32 -0.14 -0.68
N VAL A 210 -0.36 1.01 -0.77
CA VAL A 210 -0.42 1.99 0.32
C VAL A 210 -1.82 2.04 0.88
N VAL A 211 -1.95 1.87 2.20
CA VAL A 211 -3.24 2.03 2.89
C VAL A 211 -3.31 3.36 3.59
N VAL A 212 -4.45 4.03 3.41
CA VAL A 212 -4.78 5.28 4.09
C VAL A 212 -6.15 5.22 4.75
N GLY A 213 -6.37 6.07 5.74
CA GLY A 213 -7.63 6.15 6.48
C GLY A 213 -8.11 7.59 6.59
N ILE A 214 -9.41 7.77 6.40
CA ILE A 214 -10.13 9.04 6.52
C ILE A 214 -11.24 8.87 7.55
N ARG A 215 -11.30 9.81 8.50
CA ARG A 215 -12.28 9.78 9.59
C ARG A 215 -13.62 10.32 9.10
N ALA A 216 -14.71 9.90 9.74
CA ALA A 216 -16.06 10.37 9.42
C ALA A 216 -16.25 11.88 9.64
N ASP A 217 -15.53 12.47 10.60
CA ASP A 217 -15.58 13.90 10.91
C ASP A 217 -14.68 14.75 10.00
N CYS A 218 -14.15 14.16 8.92
CA CYS A 218 -13.19 14.81 8.06
C CYS A 218 -13.72 15.09 6.65
N SER A 219 -13.72 16.36 6.27
CA SER A 219 -14.18 16.86 4.97
C SER A 219 -13.06 17.14 3.96
N SER A 220 -11.79 16.88 4.30
CA SER A 220 -10.63 17.22 3.46
C SER A 220 -9.53 16.16 3.49
N ILE A 221 -8.78 16.04 2.39
CA ILE A 221 -7.67 15.08 2.25
C ILE A 221 -6.53 15.38 3.27
N SER A 222 -6.46 16.57 3.83
CA SER A 222 -5.43 16.93 4.83
C SER A 222 -5.45 16.09 6.11
N CYS A 223 -6.58 15.46 6.46
CA CYS A 223 -6.69 14.62 7.66
C CYS A 223 -6.25 13.17 7.44
N VAL A 224 -5.92 12.79 6.20
CA VAL A 224 -5.58 11.42 5.83
C VAL A 224 -4.48 10.90 6.74
N LYS A 225 -4.70 9.72 7.30
CA LYS A 225 -3.68 8.96 8.04
C LYS A 225 -3.17 7.84 7.14
N ARG A 226 -1.86 7.60 7.16
CA ARG A 226 -1.24 6.52 6.39
C ARG A 226 -0.85 5.37 7.31
N LEU A 227 -1.16 4.14 6.90
CA LEU A 227 -0.61 2.94 7.50
C LEU A 227 0.88 2.86 7.17
N ARG A 228 1.71 2.70 8.21
CA ARG A 228 3.18 2.58 8.06
C ARG A 228 3.66 1.14 7.97
N ASP A 229 2.89 0.20 8.53
CA ASP A 229 3.22 -1.22 8.51
C ASP A 229 2.80 -1.87 7.18
N PRO A 230 3.35 -3.04 6.82
CA PRO A 230 2.91 -3.79 5.64
C PRO A 230 1.40 -4.11 5.70
N LEU A 231 0.76 -4.17 4.53
CA LEU A 231 -0.64 -4.54 4.41
C LEU A 231 -0.83 -6.02 4.81
N ARG A 232 -1.26 -6.21 6.06
CA ARG A 232 -1.70 -7.47 6.67
C ARG A 232 -2.97 -7.20 7.45
N THR A 233 -3.83 -8.22 7.59
CA THR A 233 -5.14 -8.07 8.26
C THR A 233 -5.00 -7.37 9.62
N ASP A 234 -4.16 -7.89 10.52
CA ASP A 234 -4.00 -7.35 11.87
C ASP A 234 -3.48 -5.90 11.88
N ASN A 235 -2.57 -5.56 10.96
CA ASN A 235 -2.04 -4.20 10.85
C ASN A 235 -3.10 -3.21 10.39
N VAL A 236 -3.94 -3.60 9.44
CA VAL A 236 -5.06 -2.77 8.95
C VAL A 236 -6.11 -2.61 10.05
N LEU A 237 -6.46 -3.68 10.76
CA LEU A 237 -7.44 -3.63 11.85
C LEU A 237 -6.98 -2.72 13.00
N ARG A 238 -5.71 -2.84 13.42
CA ARG A 238 -5.10 -1.99 14.44
C ARG A 238 -5.05 -0.54 14.02
N PHE A 239 -4.58 -0.27 12.79
CA PHE A 239 -4.53 1.09 12.23
C PHE A 239 -5.92 1.73 12.13
N ALA A 240 -6.90 0.99 11.60
CA ALA A 240 -8.27 1.48 11.48
C ALA A 240 -8.85 1.78 12.86
N SER A 241 -8.72 0.85 13.81
CA SER A 241 -9.23 1.00 15.17
C SER A 241 -8.60 2.20 15.88
N GLU A 242 -7.28 2.37 15.83
CA GLU A 242 -6.59 3.40 16.60
C GLU A 242 -6.54 4.76 15.93
N LYS A 243 -6.20 4.81 14.64
CA LYS A 243 -5.84 6.06 13.95
C LYS A 243 -7.02 6.66 13.21
N VAL A 244 -8.00 5.85 12.85
CA VAL A 244 -9.15 6.28 12.05
C VAL A 244 -10.40 6.35 12.92
N LEU A 245 -10.79 5.23 13.53
CA LEU A 245 -11.98 5.12 14.36
C LEU A 245 -11.77 5.66 15.78
N LYS A 246 -10.52 5.76 16.24
CA LYS A 246 -10.15 6.18 17.60
C LYS A 246 -10.85 5.35 18.70
N LEU A 247 -10.93 4.04 18.49
CA LEU A 247 -11.51 3.12 19.45
C LEU A 247 -10.59 2.95 20.65
N ASP A 248 -11.17 2.91 21.84
CA ASP A 248 -10.47 2.65 23.09
C ASP A 248 -9.83 1.26 23.07
N GLY A 249 -8.73 1.11 23.80
CA GLY A 249 -8.11 -0.19 24.04
C GLY A 249 -8.89 -0.98 25.08
N VAL A 250 -8.81 -2.31 25.02
CA VAL A 250 -9.38 -3.16 26.08
C VAL A 250 -8.23 -3.79 26.89
N PRO A 251 -8.12 -3.44 28.19
CA PRO A 251 -7.08 -3.94 29.08
C PRO A 251 -7.03 -5.47 29.14
N GLN A 252 -5.82 -6.03 29.04
CA GLN A 252 -5.59 -7.46 29.20
C GLN A 252 -5.30 -7.79 30.66
N HIS A 253 -6.01 -8.77 31.19
CA HIS A 253 -5.76 -9.32 32.51
C HIS A 253 -5.37 -10.80 32.42
N THR A 254 -4.75 -11.28 33.49
CA THR A 254 -4.36 -12.67 33.71
C THR A 254 -5.14 -13.20 34.91
N LYS A 255 -4.99 -14.50 35.20
CA LYS A 255 -5.48 -15.09 36.44
C LYS A 255 -5.09 -14.30 37.70
N ALA A 256 -3.87 -13.77 37.76
CA ALA A 256 -3.37 -13.05 38.93
C ALA A 256 -3.89 -11.62 39.02
N THR A 257 -4.13 -10.97 37.88
CA THR A 257 -4.44 -9.52 37.82
C THR A 257 -5.93 -9.22 37.65
N LEU A 258 -6.74 -10.17 37.17
CA LEU A 258 -8.15 -9.92 36.90
C LEU A 258 -8.93 -9.55 38.17
N LYS A 259 -8.65 -10.23 39.27
CA LYS A 259 -9.35 -9.95 40.53
C LYS A 259 -8.91 -8.61 41.16
N PRO A 260 -7.64 -8.42 41.54
CA PRO A 260 -7.22 -7.20 42.24
C PRO A 260 -7.30 -5.94 41.36
N ASP A 261 -6.97 -6.06 40.07
CA ASP A 261 -6.79 -4.89 39.19
C ASP A 261 -8.02 -4.61 38.31
N PHE A 262 -9.10 -5.38 38.46
CA PHE A 262 -10.31 -5.15 37.67
C PHE A 262 -11.59 -5.46 38.45
N LEU A 263 -11.76 -6.66 39.03
CA LEU A 263 -13.00 -7.02 39.73
C LEU A 263 -13.19 -6.30 41.07
N ASP A 264 -12.13 -6.21 41.87
CA ASP A 264 -12.17 -5.67 43.23
C ASP A 264 -11.97 -4.14 43.28
N ILE A 265 -11.70 -3.50 42.14
CA ILE A 265 -11.64 -2.04 42.05
C ILE A 265 -13.01 -1.47 42.46
N ALA A 266 -12.96 -0.61 43.49
CA ALA A 266 -14.07 0.02 44.21
C ALA A 266 -15.24 0.46 43.31
N PRO A 267 -16.48 0.40 43.83
CA PRO A 267 -17.67 0.11 43.03
C PRO A 267 -17.91 1.22 42.02
N SER A 268 -17.56 0.93 40.76
CA SER A 268 -18.28 1.57 39.69
C SER A 268 -19.68 0.95 39.68
N HIS A 269 -20.69 1.80 39.63
CA HIS A 269 -22.07 1.44 39.26
C HIS A 269 -22.14 0.80 37.84
N LYS A 270 -20.99 0.53 37.23
CA LYS A 270 -20.85 -0.01 35.89
C LYS A 270 -20.80 -1.52 35.96
N VAL A 271 -21.40 -2.15 34.96
CA VAL A 271 -21.24 -3.59 34.75
C VAL A 271 -19.83 -3.86 34.25
N LYS A 272 -19.23 -4.96 34.70
CA LYS A 272 -17.91 -5.40 34.21
C LYS A 272 -18.12 -6.48 33.16
N MET A 273 -17.57 -6.31 31.97
CA MET A 273 -17.65 -7.27 30.88
C MET A 273 -16.26 -7.82 30.56
N ILE A 274 -16.11 -9.14 30.61
CA ILE A 274 -14.83 -9.83 30.45
C ILE A 274 -14.89 -10.71 29.21
N ALA A 275 -14.09 -10.41 28.20
CA ALA A 275 -13.96 -11.22 27.00
C ALA A 275 -12.81 -12.21 27.12
N PHE A 276 -13.11 -13.51 27.10
CA PHE A 276 -12.14 -14.59 27.03
C PHE A 276 -11.80 -14.90 25.58
N THR A 277 -10.52 -14.81 25.22
CA THR A 277 -10.03 -15.06 23.87
C THR A 277 -9.17 -16.33 23.81
N PRO A 278 -9.26 -17.15 22.75
CA PRO A 278 -8.49 -18.40 22.65
C PRO A 278 -7.04 -18.21 22.18
N ARG A 279 -6.69 -17.05 21.64
CA ARG A 279 -5.37 -16.74 21.07
C ARG A 279 -4.83 -15.42 21.58
N HIS A 280 -3.51 -15.29 21.60
CA HIS A 280 -2.85 -14.02 21.78
C HIS A 280 -3.23 -13.07 20.64
N GLY A 281 -3.35 -11.79 20.96
CA GLY A 281 -3.70 -10.76 20.00
C GLY A 281 -4.25 -9.53 20.70
N GLU A 282 -4.52 -8.50 19.91
CA GLU A 282 -5.25 -7.33 20.37
C GLU A 282 -6.75 -7.62 20.50
N ALA A 283 -7.46 -6.74 21.20
CA ALA A 283 -8.91 -6.79 21.22
C ALA A 283 -9.46 -6.63 19.80
N THR A 284 -10.48 -7.43 19.45
CA THR A 284 -11.15 -7.33 18.16
C THR A 284 -11.73 -5.92 17.98
N PRO A 285 -11.82 -5.39 16.74
CA PRO A 285 -12.43 -4.08 16.51
C PRO A 285 -13.83 -3.97 17.10
N LEU A 286 -14.60 -5.07 17.06
CA LEU A 286 -15.92 -5.14 17.68
C LEU A 286 -15.87 -4.93 19.19
N LEU A 287 -15.00 -5.65 19.90
CA LEU A 287 -14.86 -5.48 21.34
C LEU A 287 -14.41 -4.05 21.69
N ARG A 288 -13.51 -3.45 20.90
CA ARG A 288 -13.06 -2.06 21.06
C ARG A 288 -14.17 -1.05 20.80
N TYR A 289 -15.00 -1.29 19.79
CA TYR A 289 -16.16 -0.47 19.47
C TYR A 289 -17.13 -0.43 20.67
N PHE A 290 -17.50 -1.59 21.21
CA PHE A 290 -18.35 -1.69 22.38
C PHE A 290 -17.69 -1.04 23.61
N ALA A 291 -16.39 -1.25 23.81
CA ALA A 291 -15.66 -0.60 24.89
C ALA A 291 -15.70 0.94 24.79
N THR A 292 -15.62 1.48 23.58
CA THR A 292 -15.67 2.93 23.33
C THR A 292 -17.08 3.49 23.52
N GLU A 293 -18.08 2.84 22.93
CA GLU A 293 -19.48 3.27 22.95
C GLU A 293 -20.05 3.22 24.38
N PHE A 294 -19.81 2.12 25.09
CA PHE A 294 -20.41 1.85 26.39
C PHE A 294 -19.50 2.17 27.57
N ARG A 295 -18.37 2.87 27.38
CA ARG A 295 -17.39 3.21 28.45
C ARG A 295 -17.97 3.89 29.69
N ARG A 296 -19.12 4.55 29.54
CA ARG A 296 -19.83 5.21 30.65
C ARG A 296 -20.63 4.24 31.52
N HIS A 297 -21.00 3.09 31.00
CA HIS A 297 -21.91 2.13 31.63
C HIS A 297 -21.26 0.77 31.90
N ILE A 298 -20.23 0.42 31.12
CA ILE A 298 -19.59 -0.88 31.16
C ILE A 298 -18.07 -0.69 31.18
N GLU A 299 -17.40 -1.41 32.08
CA GLU A 299 -15.94 -1.57 32.07
C GLU A 299 -15.58 -2.88 31.39
N PHE A 300 -14.61 -2.82 30.47
CA PHE A 300 -14.25 -3.96 29.64
C PHE A 300 -12.87 -4.48 30.04
N ALA A 301 -12.74 -5.79 30.11
CA ALA A 301 -11.48 -6.50 30.23
C ALA A 301 -11.41 -7.61 29.19
N ARG A 302 -10.19 -8.04 28.86
CA ARG A 302 -9.95 -9.25 28.09
C ARG A 302 -9.00 -10.18 28.82
N VAL A 303 -9.24 -11.48 28.68
CA VAL A 303 -8.41 -12.53 29.28
C VAL A 303 -8.06 -13.54 28.20
N LEU A 304 -6.77 -13.87 28.10
CA LEU A 304 -6.36 -15.01 27.28
C LEU A 304 -6.71 -16.29 28.01
N TYR A 305 -7.62 -17.08 27.44
CA TYR A 305 -8.00 -18.36 28.00
C TYR A 305 -6.92 -19.41 27.76
N LYS A 306 -6.39 -19.98 28.84
CA LYS A 306 -5.49 -21.12 28.80
C LYS A 306 -6.22 -22.35 29.33
N PRO A 307 -6.25 -23.49 28.60
CA PRO A 307 -6.90 -24.71 29.09
C PRO A 307 -6.40 -25.18 30.46
N SER A 308 -5.12 -24.95 30.77
CA SER A 308 -4.54 -25.24 32.10
C SER A 308 -5.16 -24.44 33.25
N GLU A 309 -5.80 -23.31 32.95
CA GLU A 309 -6.50 -22.45 33.91
C GLU A 309 -8.03 -22.67 33.86
N GLY A 310 -8.53 -23.57 33.00
CA GLY A 310 -9.96 -23.76 32.75
C GLY A 310 -10.78 -24.09 34.00
N MET A 311 -10.27 -24.99 34.86
CA MET A 311 -10.92 -25.31 36.13
C MET A 311 -11.05 -24.11 37.07
N HIS A 312 -10.09 -23.18 37.02
CA HIS A 312 -10.17 -21.95 37.79
C HIS A 312 -11.26 -21.02 37.23
N TRP A 313 -11.30 -20.82 35.91
CA TRP A 313 -12.27 -19.96 35.24
C TRP A 313 -13.70 -20.49 35.33
N GLN A 314 -13.90 -21.81 35.24
CA GLN A 314 -15.19 -22.44 35.44
C GLN A 314 -15.71 -22.23 36.86
N ARG A 315 -14.86 -22.39 37.89
CA ARG A 315 -15.25 -22.22 39.29
C ARG A 315 -15.51 -20.76 39.67
N THR A 316 -14.75 -19.83 39.10
CA THR A 316 -14.80 -18.41 39.50
C THR A 316 -15.79 -17.58 38.67
N LEU A 317 -15.90 -17.87 37.38
CA LEU A 317 -16.65 -17.06 36.42
C LEU A 317 -17.57 -17.90 35.51
N GLY A 318 -17.68 -19.22 35.72
CA GLY A 318 -18.51 -20.10 34.88
C GLY A 318 -17.97 -20.36 33.47
N VAL A 319 -16.73 -19.94 33.16
CA VAL A 319 -16.16 -20.06 31.80
C VAL A 319 -15.50 -21.43 31.61
N THR A 320 -16.07 -22.26 30.73
CA THR A 320 -15.58 -23.60 30.39
C THR A 320 -14.71 -23.64 29.12
N SER A 321 -14.86 -22.64 28.23
CA SER A 321 -14.15 -22.57 26.96
C SER A 321 -14.03 -21.12 26.48
N ALA A 322 -13.17 -20.88 25.49
CA ALA A 322 -13.09 -19.61 24.78
C ALA A 322 -13.29 -19.83 23.27
N PRO A 323 -13.83 -18.86 22.53
CA PRO A 323 -14.23 -17.51 22.98
C PRO A 323 -15.44 -17.52 23.92
N ALA A 324 -15.46 -16.59 24.87
CA ALA A 324 -16.60 -16.39 25.77
C ALA A 324 -16.66 -14.95 26.28
N VAL A 325 -17.84 -14.51 26.71
CA VAL A 325 -18.05 -13.21 27.37
C VAL A 325 -18.75 -13.45 28.70
N VAL A 326 -18.26 -12.77 29.74
CA VAL A 326 -18.84 -12.80 31.09
C VAL A 326 -19.29 -11.40 31.47
N LEU A 327 -20.52 -11.27 31.95
CA LEU A 327 -20.99 -10.08 32.65
C LEU A 327 -20.87 -10.30 34.15
N VAL A 328 -20.35 -9.30 34.85
CA VAL A 328 -20.18 -9.29 36.30
C VAL A 328 -20.85 -8.06 36.87
N ARG A 329 -21.74 -8.27 37.84
CA ARG A 329 -22.43 -7.21 38.59
C ARG A 329 -22.08 -7.34 40.05
N GLU A 330 -21.70 -6.24 40.68
CA GLU A 330 -21.40 -6.21 42.13
C GLU A 330 -20.37 -7.28 42.55
N GLY A 331 -19.42 -7.61 41.67
CA GLY A 331 -18.39 -8.63 41.90
C GLY A 331 -18.84 -10.09 41.70
N VAL A 332 -20.11 -10.32 41.34
CA VAL A 332 -20.68 -11.65 41.10
C VAL A 332 -20.85 -11.90 39.60
N PRO A 333 -20.42 -13.06 39.06
CA PRO A 333 -20.73 -13.45 37.70
C PRO A 333 -22.24 -13.54 37.53
N ASP A 334 -22.76 -12.72 36.62
CA ASP A 334 -24.19 -12.60 36.35
C ASP A 334 -24.56 -13.53 35.19
N HIS A 335 -23.88 -13.39 34.05
CA HIS A 335 -24.16 -14.16 32.83
C HIS A 335 -22.89 -14.53 32.08
N VAL A 336 -22.86 -15.74 31.50
CA VAL A 336 -21.75 -16.28 30.71
C VAL A 336 -22.28 -16.74 29.37
N VAL A 337 -21.66 -16.27 28.29
CA VAL A 337 -21.99 -16.70 26.93
C VAL A 337 -20.74 -17.25 26.26
N HIS A 338 -20.81 -18.49 25.79
CA HIS A 338 -19.74 -19.14 25.03
C HIS A 338 -19.95 -18.98 23.54
N GLY A 339 -18.85 -18.96 22.79
CA GLY A 339 -18.84 -18.81 21.33
C GLY A 339 -18.45 -17.42 20.87
N THR A 340 -18.31 -17.27 19.55
CA THR A 340 -18.02 -15.99 18.91
C THR A 340 -19.31 -15.19 18.81
N LEU A 341 -19.35 -14.05 19.48
CA LEU A 341 -20.51 -13.15 19.43
C LEU A 341 -20.41 -12.21 18.24
N SER A 342 -21.47 -12.16 17.44
CA SER A 342 -21.66 -11.12 16.44
C SER A 342 -22.01 -9.78 17.10
N ARG A 343 -22.02 -8.71 16.31
CA ARG A 343 -22.48 -7.39 16.76
C ARG A 343 -23.92 -7.44 17.31
N ASN A 344 -24.79 -8.20 16.65
CA ASN A 344 -26.18 -8.34 17.04
C ASN A 344 -26.33 -9.12 18.35
N ASP A 345 -25.52 -10.18 18.53
CA ASP A 345 -25.54 -10.97 19.76
C ASP A 345 -25.08 -10.13 20.96
N LEU A 346 -24.04 -9.31 20.79
CA LEU A 346 -23.58 -8.39 21.83
C LEU A 346 -24.64 -7.33 22.15
N HIS A 347 -25.27 -6.69 21.15
CA HIS A 347 -26.35 -5.74 21.41
C HIS A 347 -27.55 -6.41 22.10
N ALA A 348 -27.92 -7.61 21.70
CA ALA A 348 -29.00 -8.38 22.33
C ALA A 348 -28.67 -8.71 23.78
N LEU A 349 -27.42 -9.10 24.06
CA LEU A 349 -26.94 -9.35 25.41
C LEU A 349 -27.05 -8.08 26.27
N LEU A 350 -26.54 -6.95 25.80
CA LEU A 350 -26.63 -5.68 26.54
C LEU A 350 -28.08 -5.28 26.83
N LYS A 351 -28.94 -5.33 25.81
CA LYS A 351 -30.36 -5.00 25.94
C LYS A 351 -31.09 -5.91 26.94
N THR A 352 -30.84 -7.21 26.86
CA THR A 352 -31.47 -8.21 27.76
C THR A 352 -31.13 -7.91 29.22
N HIS A 353 -29.92 -7.39 29.48
CA HIS A 353 -29.45 -7.08 30.81
C HIS A 353 -29.66 -5.59 31.20
N MET A 354 -30.59 -4.90 30.54
CA MET A 354 -30.93 -3.50 30.80
C MET A 354 -29.71 -2.57 30.77
N LEU A 355 -28.74 -2.91 29.93
CA LEU A 355 -27.63 -2.03 29.59
C LEU A 355 -28.01 -1.24 28.33
N PRO A 356 -27.52 0.01 28.23
CA PRO A 356 -27.88 0.92 27.13
C PRO A 356 -27.53 0.38 25.74
#